data_AF-A0A7J0HFD3-F1
#
_entry.id   AF-A0A7J0HFD3-F1
#
_cell.length_a   1.000
_cell.length_b   1.000
_cell.length_c   1.000
_cell.angle_alpha   90.00
_cell.angle_beta   90.00
_cell.angle_gamma   90.00
#
_symmetry.space_group_name_H-M   'P 1'
#
loop_
_entity.id
_entity.type
_entity.pdbx_description
1 polymer ?
#
loop_
_entity_poly.entity_id
_entity_poly.type
_entity_poly.pdbx_seq_one_letter_code
_entity_poly.pdbx_strand_id
1 'polypeptide(L)'
;MKRKCGPVLFGKQTLVTPNIEILRETGVPNANITILLMKQPRAFMTSSDRFRQVVEEVENMGFDPLRSNFVMAIYALRTMTRSTWEKKVEVYKRWGWTEDDILEAFKKHPWCMMISEDKISAAMDFLVNKMGAKISLVAQTPVLLSFSLKKRIVPRSAVYQMLLSKGLIKSNSISLTSLLIPPEKWFLEKLVNRHKDEAPELLKLYKEKLDLAK
;
A
#
# COMPACT_ATOMS: atom_id res chain seq x y z
N MET A 1 -22.74 9.72 -2.86
CA MET A 1 -23.18 8.36 -2.46
C MET A 1 -23.36 8.32 -0.95
N LYS A 2 -24.60 8.15 -0.50
CA LYS A 2 -24.97 8.11 0.92
C LYS A 2 -24.35 6.86 1.57
N ARG A 3 -23.53 7.03 2.61
CA ARG A 3 -23.06 5.92 3.46
C ARG A 3 -24.26 5.40 4.26
N LYS A 4 -24.78 4.23 3.89
CA LYS A 4 -25.71 3.50 4.74
C LYS A 4 -24.91 2.84 5.88
N CYS A 5 -24.86 3.48 7.04
CA CYS A 5 -24.68 2.76 8.30
C CYS A 5 -25.94 1.91 8.51
N GLY A 6 -25.81 0.60 8.38
CA GLY A 6 -26.87 -0.34 8.77
C GLY A 6 -27.05 -0.39 10.29
N PRO A 7 -28.21 -0.86 10.77
CA PRO A 7 -28.54 -0.84 12.19
C PRO A 7 -27.53 -1.68 12.98
N VAL A 8 -26.98 -1.08 14.02
CA VAL A 8 -26.04 -1.69 14.96
C VAL A 8 -26.77 -2.83 15.68
N LEU A 9 -26.41 -4.04 15.27
CA LEU A 9 -26.77 -5.32 15.87
C LEU A 9 -26.33 -5.35 17.34
N PHE A 10 -27.28 -5.34 18.27
CA PHE A 10 -27.06 -5.46 19.72
C PHE A 10 -26.22 -6.70 20.13
N GLY A 11 -26.08 -7.71 19.26
CA GLY A 11 -25.23 -8.90 19.49
C GLY A 11 -23.78 -8.81 19.00
N LYS A 12 -23.34 -7.72 18.33
CA LYS A 12 -21.96 -7.59 17.81
C LYS A 12 -21.04 -6.74 18.68
N GLN A 13 -21.59 -5.95 19.60
CA GLN A 13 -20.79 -5.11 20.50
C GLN A 13 -19.97 -5.95 21.49
N THR A 14 -20.48 -7.13 21.86
CA THR A 14 -19.86 -8.06 22.81
C THR A 14 -18.54 -8.67 22.34
N LEU A 15 -18.27 -8.71 21.03
CA LEU A 15 -17.03 -9.24 20.47
C LEU A 15 -15.91 -8.21 20.37
N VAL A 16 -16.25 -6.91 20.35
CA VAL A 16 -15.27 -5.85 20.10
C VAL A 16 -14.45 -5.55 21.35
N THR A 17 -15.10 -5.42 22.51
CA THR A 17 -14.43 -5.09 23.77
C THR A 17 -13.35 -6.11 24.15
N PRO A 18 -13.60 -7.43 24.15
CA PRO A 18 -12.57 -8.42 24.47
C PRO A 18 -11.36 -8.34 23.54
N ASN A 19 -11.58 -8.10 22.24
CA ASN A 19 -10.50 -7.98 21.26
C ASN A 19 -9.69 -6.70 21.43
N ILE A 20 -10.30 -5.62 21.93
CA ILE A 20 -9.57 -4.41 22.32
C ILE A 20 -8.67 -4.69 23.53
N GLU A 21 -9.18 -5.39 24.54
CA GLU A 21 -8.37 -5.72 25.72
C GLU A 21 -7.20 -6.63 25.36
N ILE A 22 -7.37 -7.59 24.44
CA ILE A 22 -6.26 -8.40 23.92
C ILE A 22 -5.14 -7.50 23.37
N LEU A 23 -5.47 -6.50 22.55
CA LEU A 23 -4.44 -5.59 22.02
C LEU A 23 -3.75 -4.78 23.13
N ARG A 24 -4.47 -4.39 24.19
CA ARG A 24 -3.88 -3.68 25.33
C ARG A 24 -2.97 -4.59 26.16
N GLU A 25 -3.37 -5.83 26.39
CA GLU A 25 -2.55 -6.86 27.05
C GLU A 25 -1.24 -7.11 26.27
N THR A 26 -1.32 -7.12 24.94
CA THR A 26 -0.16 -7.21 24.03
C THR A 26 0.69 -5.93 23.99
N GLY A 27 0.29 -4.86 24.71
CA GLY A 27 1.05 -3.62 24.78
C GLY A 27 0.86 -2.69 23.58
N VAL A 28 -0.16 -2.90 22.75
CA VAL A 28 -0.45 -2.02 21.61
C VAL A 28 -0.90 -0.64 22.12
N PRO A 29 -0.30 0.47 21.67
CA PRO A 29 -0.70 1.80 22.08
C PRO A 29 -2.17 2.09 21.74
N ASN A 30 -2.91 2.69 22.69
CA ASN A 30 -4.32 3.05 22.49
C ASN A 30 -4.56 3.86 21.19
N ALA A 31 -3.63 4.74 20.81
CA ALA A 31 -3.71 5.49 19.55
C ALA A 31 -3.75 4.57 18.31
N ASN A 32 -2.94 3.51 18.29
CA ASN A 32 -2.93 2.52 17.20
C ASN A 32 -4.24 1.71 17.18
N ILE A 33 -4.74 1.31 18.36
CA ILE A 33 -6.03 0.63 18.50
C ILE A 33 -7.17 1.50 17.98
N THR A 34 -7.21 2.79 18.35
CA THR A 34 -8.22 3.75 17.88
C THR A 34 -8.16 3.93 16.37
N ILE A 35 -6.95 4.01 15.79
CA ILE A 35 -6.79 4.09 14.32
C ILE A 35 -7.40 2.86 13.65
N LEU A 36 -7.14 1.66 14.17
CA LEU A 36 -7.70 0.43 13.60
C LEU A 36 -9.22 0.37 13.77
N LEU A 37 -9.76 0.74 14.94
CA LEU A 37 -11.21 0.78 15.19
C LEU A 37 -11.94 1.74 14.25
N MET A 38 -11.39 2.94 14.05
CA MET A 38 -12.01 3.95 13.18
C MET A 38 -11.97 3.57 11.71
N LYS A 39 -10.84 2.99 11.25
CA LYS A 39 -10.65 2.66 9.83
C LYS A 39 -11.22 1.31 9.46
N GLN A 40 -11.13 0.32 10.34
CA GLN A 40 -11.40 -1.09 10.08
C GLN A 40 -12.08 -1.80 11.26
N PRO A 41 -13.28 -1.36 11.68
CA PRO A 41 -13.97 -1.93 12.85
C PRO A 41 -14.28 -3.43 12.69
N ARG A 42 -14.36 -3.92 11.44
CA ARG A 42 -14.59 -5.34 11.13
C ARG A 42 -13.43 -6.25 11.56
N ALA A 43 -12.22 -5.73 11.77
CA ALA A 43 -11.09 -6.51 12.27
C ALA A 43 -11.39 -7.15 13.63
N PHE A 44 -12.20 -6.48 14.47
CA PHE A 44 -12.57 -6.89 15.81
C PHE A 44 -13.85 -7.75 15.88
N MET A 45 -14.54 -7.96 14.75
CA MET A 45 -15.84 -8.65 14.73
C MET A 45 -15.64 -10.17 14.60
N THR A 46 -15.14 -10.80 15.68
CA THR A 46 -14.74 -12.22 15.70
C THR A 46 -14.62 -12.74 17.13
N SER A 47 -14.59 -14.07 17.30
CA SER A 47 -14.23 -14.66 18.59
C SER A 47 -12.85 -14.22 19.06
N SER A 48 -12.71 -14.07 20.37
CA SER A 48 -11.46 -13.72 21.05
C SER A 48 -10.34 -14.70 20.75
N ASP A 49 -10.64 -16.01 20.70
CA ASP A 49 -9.64 -17.04 20.42
C ASP A 49 -9.02 -16.86 19.03
N ARG A 50 -9.86 -16.64 18.01
CA ARG A 50 -9.38 -16.40 16.65
C ARG A 50 -8.64 -15.06 16.54
N PHE A 51 -9.06 -14.05 17.31
CA PHE A 51 -8.35 -12.78 17.34
C PHE A 51 -6.96 -12.93 17.95
N ARG A 52 -6.87 -13.62 19.10
CA ARG A 52 -5.62 -13.91 19.80
C ARG A 52 -4.63 -14.70 18.92
N GLN A 53 -5.10 -15.73 18.22
CA GLN A 53 -4.28 -16.48 17.25
C GLN A 53 -3.66 -15.58 16.19
N VAL A 54 -4.41 -14.61 15.66
CA VAL A 54 -3.89 -13.68 14.65
C VAL A 54 -2.91 -12.68 15.27
N VAL A 55 -3.13 -12.23 16.50
CA VAL A 55 -2.19 -11.37 17.22
C VAL A 55 -0.87 -12.12 17.42
N GLU A 56 -0.91 -13.36 17.90
CA GLU A 56 0.26 -14.23 18.08
C GLU A 56 0.98 -14.50 16.75
N GLU A 57 0.24 -14.74 15.66
CA GLU A 57 0.83 -14.90 14.32
C GLU A 57 1.60 -13.65 13.88
N VAL A 58 1.05 -12.46 14.12
CA VAL A 58 1.72 -11.18 13.80
C VAL A 58 2.96 -10.96 14.68
N GLU A 59 2.91 -11.32 15.95
CA GLU A 59 4.08 -11.30 16.84
C GLU A 59 5.17 -12.27 16.37
N ASN A 60 4.80 -13.49 15.99
CA ASN A 60 5.71 -14.51 15.46
C ASN A 60 6.35 -14.10 14.13
N MET A 61 5.67 -13.29 13.32
CA MET A 61 6.24 -12.65 12.12
C MET A 61 7.25 -11.52 12.45
N GLY A 62 7.44 -11.20 13.73
CA GLY A 62 8.40 -10.21 14.21
C GLY A 62 7.92 -8.77 14.07
N PHE A 63 6.61 -8.52 14.12
CA PHE A 63 6.10 -7.14 14.21
C PHE A 63 6.20 -6.61 15.65
N ASP A 64 6.57 -5.34 15.77
CA ASP A 64 6.62 -4.60 17.03
C ASP A 64 5.21 -4.04 17.38
N PRO A 65 4.57 -4.47 18.50
CA PRO A 65 3.25 -3.98 18.94
C PRO A 65 3.13 -2.46 19.09
N LEU A 66 4.26 -1.77 19.30
CA LEU A 66 4.30 -0.31 19.44
C LEU A 66 4.12 0.42 18.09
N ARG A 67 4.34 -0.27 16.97
CA ARG A 67 4.24 0.32 15.63
C ARG A 67 2.84 0.19 15.07
N SER A 68 2.41 1.21 14.32
CA SER A 68 1.10 1.20 13.65
C SER A 68 0.96 0.09 12.59
N ASN A 69 2.07 -0.41 12.06
CA ASN A 69 2.05 -1.55 11.13
C ASN A 69 1.56 -2.83 11.79
N PHE A 70 1.72 -3.01 13.11
CA PHE A 70 1.24 -4.18 13.84
C PHE A 70 -0.27 -4.36 13.68
N VAL A 71 -1.04 -3.31 13.99
CA VAL A 71 -2.51 -3.34 13.86
C VAL A 71 -2.98 -3.44 12.40
N MET A 72 -2.18 -2.94 11.45
CA MET A 72 -2.46 -3.12 10.03
C MET A 72 -2.19 -4.54 9.53
N ALA A 73 -1.19 -5.23 10.08
CA ALA A 73 -0.92 -6.64 9.79
C ALA A 73 -2.02 -7.54 10.33
N ILE A 74 -2.48 -7.28 11.56
CA ILE A 74 -3.67 -7.94 12.13
C ILE A 74 -4.84 -7.79 11.16
N TYR A 75 -5.14 -6.56 10.73
CA TYR A 75 -6.23 -6.32 9.79
C TYR A 75 -6.07 -7.10 8.47
N ALA A 76 -4.86 -7.15 7.91
CA ALA A 76 -4.57 -7.88 6.68
C ALA A 76 -4.87 -9.38 6.86
N LEU A 77 -4.30 -10.04 7.88
CA LEU A 77 -4.53 -11.46 8.15
C LEU A 77 -5.99 -11.75 8.54
N ARG A 78 -6.64 -10.83 9.25
CA ARG A 78 -8.05 -10.94 9.65
C ARG A 78 -9.02 -10.96 8.47
N THR A 79 -8.68 -10.28 7.39
CA THR A 79 -9.58 -10.10 6.23
C THR A 79 -9.31 -11.08 5.10
N MET A 80 -8.27 -11.89 5.20
CA MET A 80 -7.88 -12.84 4.17
C MET A 80 -7.93 -14.28 4.69
N THR A 81 -8.22 -15.21 3.78
CA THR A 81 -8.04 -16.63 4.06
C THR A 81 -6.58 -17.00 3.78
N ARG A 82 -6.13 -18.12 4.36
CA ARG A 82 -4.81 -18.68 4.08
C ARG A 82 -4.59 -18.94 2.58
N SER A 83 -5.60 -19.47 1.88
CA SER A 83 -5.51 -19.66 0.43
C SER A 83 -5.34 -18.35 -0.34
N THR A 84 -6.03 -17.27 0.05
CA THR A 84 -5.84 -15.95 -0.55
C THR A 84 -4.44 -15.40 -0.28
N TRP A 85 -3.91 -15.62 0.92
CA TRP A 85 -2.54 -15.23 1.27
C TRP A 85 -1.51 -15.97 0.40
N GLU A 86 -1.61 -17.30 0.33
CA GLU A 86 -0.71 -18.14 -0.47
C GLU A 86 -0.73 -17.76 -1.95
N LYS A 87 -1.92 -17.51 -2.53
CA LYS A 87 -2.00 -17.02 -3.93
C LYS A 87 -1.25 -15.71 -4.16
N LYS A 88 -1.31 -14.77 -3.21
CA LYS A 88 -0.55 -13.50 -3.30
C LYS A 88 0.94 -13.71 -3.15
N VAL A 89 1.36 -14.59 -2.23
CA VAL A 89 2.76 -15.00 -2.09
C VAL A 89 3.27 -15.55 -3.42
N GLU A 90 2.51 -16.43 -4.07
CA GLU A 90 2.88 -16.99 -5.37
C GLU A 90 2.93 -15.94 -6.50
N VAL A 91 2.09 -14.91 -6.46
CA VAL A 91 2.22 -13.76 -7.38
C VAL A 91 3.56 -13.08 -7.19
N TYR A 92 3.96 -12.77 -5.95
CA TYR A 92 5.24 -12.11 -5.66
C TYR A 92 6.43 -12.98 -6.05
N LYS A 93 6.39 -14.29 -5.77
CA LYS A 93 7.42 -15.24 -6.19
C LYS A 93 7.58 -15.29 -7.71
N ARG A 94 6.49 -15.27 -8.48
CA ARG A 94 6.55 -15.18 -9.95
C ARG A 94 7.23 -13.90 -10.45
N TRP A 95 7.21 -12.83 -9.68
CA TRP A 95 7.94 -11.60 -9.95
C TRP A 95 9.38 -11.60 -9.39
N GLY A 96 9.84 -12.72 -8.84
CA GLY A 96 11.21 -12.91 -8.37
C GLY A 96 11.46 -12.47 -6.93
N TRP A 97 10.42 -12.30 -6.10
CA TRP A 97 10.62 -12.06 -4.67
C TRP A 97 10.88 -13.39 -3.95
N THR A 98 11.81 -13.36 -3.00
CA THR A 98 12.00 -14.46 -2.03
C THR A 98 10.93 -14.42 -0.94
N GLU A 99 10.82 -15.47 -0.13
CA GLU A 99 9.92 -15.45 1.04
C GLU A 99 10.32 -14.37 2.05
N ASP A 100 11.62 -14.17 2.24
CA ASP A 100 12.16 -13.10 3.09
C ASP A 100 11.81 -11.71 2.55
N ASP A 101 11.93 -11.50 1.23
CA ASP A 101 11.50 -10.23 0.60
C ASP A 101 10.02 -9.95 0.86
N ILE A 102 9.18 -10.98 0.77
CA ILE A 102 7.73 -10.86 1.01
C ILE A 102 7.45 -10.53 2.47
N LEU A 103 8.09 -11.24 3.41
CA LEU A 103 7.93 -10.99 4.84
C LEU A 103 8.40 -9.58 5.22
N GLU A 104 9.56 -9.16 4.76
CA GLU A 104 10.09 -7.82 5.02
C GLU A 104 9.25 -6.72 4.37
N ALA A 105 8.74 -6.95 3.16
CA ALA A 105 7.79 -6.05 2.53
C ALA A 105 6.48 -5.94 3.33
N PHE A 106 5.95 -7.07 3.79
CA PHE A 106 4.74 -7.11 4.61
C PHE A 106 4.94 -6.36 5.93
N LYS A 107 6.09 -6.53 6.60
CA LYS A 107 6.47 -5.80 7.82
C LYS A 107 6.54 -4.29 7.61
N LYS A 108 7.10 -3.86 6.47
CA LYS A 108 7.21 -2.44 6.11
C LYS A 108 5.89 -1.81 5.72
N HIS A 109 5.02 -2.55 5.03
CA HIS A 109 3.76 -2.03 4.53
C HIS A 109 2.72 -3.14 4.31
N PRO A 110 1.96 -3.54 5.36
CA PRO A 110 1.03 -4.68 5.28
C PRO A 110 -0.01 -4.59 4.15
N TRP A 111 -0.32 -3.37 3.71
CA TRP A 111 -1.26 -3.12 2.62
C TRP A 111 -0.79 -3.70 1.27
N CYS A 112 0.49 -4.03 1.10
CA CYS A 112 0.95 -4.73 -0.11
C CYS A 112 0.26 -6.09 -0.28
N MET A 113 -0.06 -6.78 0.82
CA MET A 113 -0.82 -8.04 0.78
C MET A 113 -2.34 -7.81 0.66
N MET A 114 -2.82 -6.58 0.75
CA MET A 114 -4.26 -6.27 0.72
C MET A 114 -4.79 -5.89 -0.68
N ILE A 115 -3.90 -5.61 -1.64
CA ILE A 115 -4.28 -5.32 -3.03
C ILE A 115 -4.51 -6.61 -3.83
N SER A 116 -5.30 -6.55 -4.91
CA SER A 116 -5.61 -7.75 -5.72
C SER A 116 -4.38 -8.29 -6.46
N GLU A 117 -4.41 -9.58 -6.80
CA GLU A 117 -3.36 -10.26 -7.57
C GLU A 117 -3.09 -9.58 -8.92
N ASP A 118 -4.16 -9.20 -9.62
CA ASP A 118 -4.08 -8.44 -10.88
C ASP A 118 -3.43 -7.08 -10.68
N LYS A 119 -3.73 -6.40 -9.57
CA LYS A 119 -3.15 -5.09 -9.28
C LYS A 119 -1.66 -5.20 -8.95
N ILE A 120 -1.25 -6.24 -8.25
CA ILE A 120 0.16 -6.53 -7.98
C ILE A 120 0.87 -6.74 -9.33
N SER A 121 0.35 -7.64 -10.16
CA SER A 121 0.97 -7.98 -11.44
C SER A 121 1.05 -6.79 -12.39
N ALA A 122 -0.04 -6.02 -12.53
CA ALA A 122 -0.04 -4.83 -13.38
C ALA A 122 0.91 -3.73 -12.87
N ALA A 123 1.09 -3.61 -11.55
CA ALA A 123 2.04 -2.65 -10.99
C ALA A 123 3.49 -3.10 -11.16
N MET A 124 3.76 -4.38 -10.93
CA MET A 124 5.08 -4.97 -11.15
C MET A 124 5.49 -4.90 -12.62
N ASP A 125 4.60 -5.26 -13.57
CA ASP A 125 4.86 -5.11 -15.00
C ASP A 125 5.23 -3.69 -15.38
N PHE A 126 4.45 -2.71 -14.91
CA PHE A 126 4.73 -1.32 -15.22
C PHE A 126 6.06 -0.85 -14.61
N LEU A 127 6.31 -1.15 -13.32
CA LEU A 127 7.50 -0.67 -12.64
C LEU A 127 8.77 -1.39 -13.14
N VAL A 128 8.75 -2.71 -13.22
CA VAL A 128 9.92 -3.52 -13.58
C VAL A 128 10.15 -3.51 -15.08
N ASN A 129 9.16 -3.93 -15.88
CA ASN A 129 9.35 -4.13 -17.31
C ASN A 129 9.32 -2.80 -18.08
N LYS A 130 8.38 -1.89 -17.77
CA LYS A 130 8.23 -0.63 -18.53
C LYS A 130 9.12 0.50 -18.03
N MET A 131 9.37 0.57 -16.72
CA MET A 131 10.21 1.61 -16.11
C MET A 131 11.61 1.15 -15.74
N GLY A 132 11.95 -0.13 -15.94
CA GLY A 132 13.28 -0.67 -15.65
C GLY A 132 13.63 -0.71 -14.16
N ALA A 133 12.64 -0.74 -13.27
CA ALA A 133 12.89 -0.82 -11.83
C ALA A 133 13.54 -2.17 -11.48
N LYS A 134 14.52 -2.14 -10.58
CA LYS A 134 15.01 -3.37 -9.95
C LYS A 134 13.89 -3.99 -9.10
N ILE A 135 13.70 -5.29 -9.20
CA ILE A 135 12.72 -6.05 -8.40
C ILE A 135 12.94 -5.79 -6.89
N SER A 136 14.20 -5.81 -6.46
CA SER A 136 14.60 -5.55 -5.07
C SER A 136 14.22 -4.14 -4.57
N LEU A 137 14.22 -3.13 -5.45
CA LEU A 137 13.76 -1.78 -5.08
C LEU A 137 12.27 -1.79 -4.71
N VAL A 138 11.46 -2.53 -5.47
CA VAL A 138 10.02 -2.64 -5.23
C VAL A 138 9.75 -3.44 -3.96
N ALA A 139 10.50 -4.53 -3.72
CA ALA A 139 10.44 -5.30 -2.48
C ALA A 139 10.81 -4.45 -1.24
N GLN A 140 11.85 -3.62 -1.36
CA GLN A 140 12.26 -2.71 -0.29
C GLN A 140 11.29 -1.54 -0.08
N THR A 141 10.48 -1.20 -1.09
CA THR A 141 9.53 -0.07 -1.07
C THR A 141 8.09 -0.50 -1.47
N PRO A 142 7.46 -1.41 -0.71
CA PRO A 142 6.18 -2.03 -1.06
C PRO A 142 5.00 -1.06 -1.19
N VAL A 143 5.10 0.13 -0.59
CA VAL A 143 4.10 1.21 -0.74
C VAL A 143 3.89 1.62 -2.20
N LEU A 144 4.90 1.45 -3.07
CA LEU A 144 4.79 1.74 -4.51
C LEU A 144 3.63 0.97 -5.16
N LEU A 145 3.41 -0.28 -4.74
CA LEU A 145 2.36 -1.15 -5.29
C LEU A 145 0.95 -0.68 -4.89
N SER A 146 0.85 0.06 -3.78
CA SER A 146 -0.42 0.57 -3.23
C SER A 146 -0.91 1.82 -3.97
N PHE A 147 -0.05 2.49 -4.74
CA PHE A 147 -0.48 3.62 -5.53
C PHE A 147 -1.35 3.18 -6.71
N SER A 148 -2.30 4.05 -7.07
CA SER A 148 -3.12 3.85 -8.25
C SER A 148 -2.25 3.86 -9.50
N LEU A 149 -2.38 2.81 -10.31
CA LEU A 149 -1.71 2.75 -11.61
C LEU A 149 -2.14 3.92 -12.49
N LYS A 150 -3.44 4.04 -12.69
CA LYS A 150 -4.01 5.01 -13.61
C LYS A 150 -3.97 6.45 -13.07
N LYS A 151 -4.10 6.65 -11.75
CA LYS A 151 -4.16 8.00 -11.15
C LYS A 151 -2.83 8.53 -10.62
N ARG A 152 -1.77 7.73 -10.62
CA ARG A 152 -0.47 8.16 -10.07
C ARG A 152 0.73 7.58 -10.79
N ILE A 153 0.84 6.26 -10.87
CA ILE A 153 2.06 5.62 -11.40
C ILE A 153 2.26 5.98 -12.88
N VAL A 154 1.24 5.75 -13.70
CA VAL A 154 1.32 6.00 -15.16
C VAL A 154 1.46 7.50 -15.47
N PRO A 155 0.61 8.41 -14.94
CA PRO A 155 0.71 9.83 -15.27
C PRO A 155 2.05 10.46 -14.90
N ARG A 156 2.59 10.13 -13.72
CA ARG A 156 3.89 10.69 -13.28
C ARG A 156 5.06 10.11 -14.05
N SER A 157 4.99 8.83 -14.40
CA SER A 157 6.02 8.16 -15.19
C SER A 157 6.06 8.70 -16.62
N ALA A 158 4.91 9.04 -17.21
CA ALA A 158 4.86 9.66 -18.54
C ALA A 158 5.54 11.04 -18.56
N VAL A 159 5.30 11.88 -17.54
CA VAL A 159 5.99 13.16 -17.37
C VAL A 159 7.50 12.94 -17.26
N TYR A 160 7.93 12.00 -16.40
CA TYR A 160 9.34 11.66 -16.24
C TYR A 160 9.99 11.20 -17.56
N GLN A 161 9.33 10.33 -18.32
CA GLN A 161 9.82 9.88 -19.62
C GLN A 161 9.94 11.02 -20.64
N MET A 162 9.00 11.98 -20.65
CA MET A 162 9.09 13.15 -21.52
C MET A 162 10.23 14.09 -21.12
N LEU A 163 10.46 14.28 -19.82
CA LEU A 163 11.61 15.06 -19.34
C LEU A 163 12.94 14.41 -19.78
N LEU A 164 13.03 13.08 -19.75
CA LEU A 164 14.19 12.35 -20.26
C LEU A 164 14.38 12.50 -21.77
N SER A 165 13.31 12.34 -22.55
CA SER A 165 13.40 12.42 -24.02
C SER A 165 13.78 13.82 -24.50
N LYS A 166 13.40 14.87 -23.76
CA LYS A 166 13.80 16.26 -24.02
C LYS A 166 15.18 16.61 -23.44
N GLY A 167 15.85 15.68 -22.76
CA GLY A 167 17.16 15.93 -22.14
C GLY A 167 17.12 16.90 -20.93
N LEU A 168 15.92 17.18 -20.40
CA LEU A 168 15.72 18.12 -19.28
C LEU A 168 16.17 17.55 -17.93
N ILE A 169 16.27 16.22 -17.83
CA ILE A 169 16.79 15.50 -16.68
C ILE A 169 17.68 14.33 -17.13
N LYS A 170 18.52 13.83 -16.22
CA LYS A 170 19.30 12.61 -16.44
C LYS A 170 18.58 11.39 -15.88
N SER A 171 18.78 10.22 -16.48
CA SER A 171 18.14 8.94 -16.10
C SER A 171 18.39 8.52 -14.64
N ASN A 172 19.45 9.02 -14.01
CA ASN A 172 19.81 8.74 -12.62
C ASN A 172 19.49 9.88 -11.64
N SER A 173 18.94 11.00 -12.12
CA SER A 173 18.73 12.20 -11.29
C SER A 173 17.51 12.11 -10.36
N ILE A 174 16.54 11.25 -10.67
CA ILE A 174 15.31 11.08 -9.91
C ILE A 174 15.03 9.58 -9.78
N SER A 175 14.94 9.10 -8.54
CA SER A 175 14.53 7.72 -8.27
C SER A 175 13.02 7.54 -8.43
N LEU A 176 12.58 6.30 -8.66
CA LEU A 176 11.15 5.95 -8.70
C LEU A 176 10.43 6.29 -7.39
N THR A 177 11.12 6.18 -6.25
CA THR A 177 10.55 6.54 -4.95
C THR A 177 10.31 8.04 -4.85
N SER A 178 11.28 8.87 -5.25
CA SER A 178 11.13 10.33 -5.32
C SER A 178 10.10 10.79 -6.36
N LEU A 179 9.86 9.99 -7.40
CA LEU A 179 8.83 10.28 -8.41
C LEU A 179 7.41 9.99 -7.88
N LEU A 180 7.22 8.85 -7.21
CA LEU A 180 5.88 8.30 -6.95
C LEU A 180 5.34 8.57 -5.54
N ILE A 181 6.22 8.65 -4.54
CA ILE A 181 5.80 8.83 -3.14
C ILE A 181 5.32 10.26 -2.85
N PRO A 182 6.00 11.33 -3.29
CA PRO A 182 5.65 12.68 -2.86
C PRO A 182 4.21 13.11 -3.19
N PRO A 183 3.64 14.06 -2.44
CA PRO A 183 2.35 14.66 -2.74
C PRO A 183 2.30 15.25 -4.15
N GLU A 184 1.10 15.36 -4.72
CA GLU A 184 0.90 15.91 -6.07
C GLU A 184 1.44 17.33 -6.21
N LYS A 185 1.19 18.19 -5.22
CA LYS A 185 1.73 19.56 -5.19
C LYS A 185 3.24 19.58 -5.38
N TRP A 186 3.96 18.74 -4.63
CA TRP A 186 5.42 18.65 -4.73
C TRP A 186 5.85 18.16 -6.12
N PHE A 187 5.18 17.14 -6.65
CA PHE A 187 5.46 16.60 -7.99
C PHE A 187 5.29 17.67 -9.07
N LEU A 188 4.18 18.42 -9.05
CA LEU A 188 3.92 19.49 -10.00
C LEU A 188 4.95 20.61 -9.87
N GLU A 189 5.26 21.06 -8.67
CA GLU A 189 6.24 22.14 -8.47
C GLU A 189 7.64 21.75 -8.93
N LYS A 190 8.09 20.52 -8.62
CA LYS A 190 9.49 20.12 -8.82
C LYS A 190 9.77 19.52 -10.19
N LEU A 191 8.81 18.81 -10.77
CA LEU A 191 9.03 18.11 -12.04
C LEU A 191 8.23 18.69 -13.21
N VAL A 192 7.21 19.52 -12.95
CA VAL A 192 6.45 20.19 -14.02
C VAL A 192 6.84 21.66 -14.10
N ASN A 193 6.51 22.45 -13.08
CA ASN A 193 6.64 23.91 -13.08
C ASN A 193 8.10 24.40 -13.04
N ARG A 194 9.06 23.53 -12.67
CA ARG A 194 10.49 23.84 -12.72
C ARG A 194 10.98 24.08 -14.16
N HIS A 195 10.38 23.40 -15.12
CA HIS A 195 10.70 23.51 -16.54
C HIS A 195 9.75 24.52 -17.17
N LYS A 196 10.00 25.82 -16.95
CA LYS A 196 9.03 26.89 -17.20
C LYS A 196 8.48 26.87 -18.63
N ASP A 197 9.35 26.62 -19.61
CA ASP A 197 9.00 26.66 -21.03
C ASP A 197 8.17 25.43 -21.45
N GLU A 198 8.44 24.26 -20.85
CA GLU A 198 7.75 23.00 -21.14
C GLU A 198 6.59 22.71 -20.19
N ALA A 199 6.41 23.49 -19.11
CA ALA A 199 5.41 23.26 -18.09
C ALA A 199 3.97 23.12 -18.65
N PRO A 200 3.53 23.94 -19.64
CA PRO A 200 2.20 23.76 -20.24
C PRO A 200 2.02 22.39 -20.90
N GLU A 201 3.04 21.90 -21.61
CA GLU A 201 3.02 20.60 -22.30
C GLU A 201 3.08 19.44 -21.29
N LEU A 202 3.97 19.53 -20.29
CA LEU A 202 4.09 18.55 -19.20
C LEU A 202 2.78 18.42 -18.42
N LEU A 203 2.12 19.54 -18.13
CA LEU A 203 0.85 19.55 -17.42
C LEU A 203 -0.29 18.99 -18.28
N LYS A 204 -0.30 19.29 -19.58
CA LYS A 204 -1.26 18.73 -20.52
C LYS A 204 -1.13 17.21 -20.58
N LEU A 205 0.08 16.68 -20.77
CA LEU A 205 0.37 15.25 -20.76
C LEU A 205 -0.08 14.59 -19.45
N TYR A 206 0.24 15.20 -18.31
CA TYR A 206 -0.15 14.67 -17.00
C TYR A 206 -1.68 14.54 -16.88
N LYS A 207 -2.44 15.57 -17.30
CA LYS A 207 -3.90 15.57 -17.29
C LYS A 207 -4.49 14.56 -18.26
N GLU A 208 -3.97 14.46 -19.47
CA GLU A 208 -4.40 13.44 -20.44
C GLU A 208 -4.27 12.02 -19.90
N LYS A 209 -3.12 11.71 -19.26
CA LYS A 209 -2.93 10.40 -18.62
C LYS A 209 -3.85 10.17 -17.42
N LEU A 210 -4.26 11.22 -16.71
CA LEU A 210 -5.27 11.13 -15.65
C LEU A 210 -6.69 10.94 -16.19
N ASP A 211 -7.03 11.53 -17.33
CA ASP A 211 -8.37 11.44 -17.91
C ASP A 211 -8.63 10.09 -18.58
N LEU A 212 -7.60 9.45 -19.14
CA LEU A 212 -7.66 8.04 -19.58
C LEU A 212 -7.92 7.04 -18.43
N ALA A 213 -7.92 7.52 -17.18
CA ALA A 213 -8.21 6.73 -15.98
C ALA A 213 -9.70 6.74 -15.57
N LYS A 214 -10.53 7.58 -16.19
CA LYS A 214 -11.97 7.72 -15.88
C LYS A 214 -12.80 6.58 -16.45
#